data_AF-A0A0M4GGB8-F1
#
_entry.id   AF-A0A0M4GGB8-F1
#
_cell.length_a   1.000
_cell.length_b   1.000
_cell.length_c   1.000
_cell.angle_alpha   90.00
_cell.angle_beta   90.00
_cell.angle_gamma   90.00
#
_symmetry.space_group_name_H-M   'P 1'
#
loop_
_entity.id
_entity.type
_entity.pdbx_description
1 polymer ?
#
loop_
_entity_poly.entity_id
_entity_poly.type
_entity_poly.pdbx_seq_one_letter_code
_entity_poly.pdbx_strand_id
1 'polypeptide(L)' 'MRTVMKRYYVLRQRDDFFGLFSQLIDDSKCIIIPKKMIDVSLNVGDLVEINKMDRGYEIKVIKETKIYR' A
#
# COMPACT_ATOMS: atom_id res chain seq x y z
N MET A 1 15.66 -18.21 -9.92
CA MET A 1 14.42 -18.00 -9.14
C MET A 1 14.38 -16.54 -8.72
N ARG A 2 13.45 -15.73 -9.22
CA ARG A 2 13.31 -14.33 -8.79
C ARG A 2 12.49 -14.32 -7.50
N THR A 3 13.14 -14.14 -6.36
CA THR A 3 12.44 -13.82 -5.10
C THR A 3 11.70 -12.51 -5.33
N VAL A 4 10.37 -12.58 -5.46
CA VAL A 4 9.53 -11.38 -5.52
C VAL A 4 9.56 -10.78 -4.11
N MET A 5 10.45 -9.82 -3.88
CA MET A 5 10.48 -9.07 -2.63
C MET A 5 9.14 -8.36 -2.49
N LYS A 6 8.27 -8.89 -1.61
CA LYS A 6 7.01 -8.26 -1.23
C LYS A 6 7.31 -6.90 -0.65
N ARG A 7 6.70 -5.86 -1.20
CA ARG A 7 6.91 -4.48 -0.76
C ARG A 7 5.71 -4.03 0.05
N TYR A 8 5.91 -3.96 1.36
CA TYR A 8 4.92 -3.46 2.31
C TYR A 8 5.11 -1.97 2.51
N TYR A 9 3.99 -1.26 2.54
CA TYR A 9 3.92 0.18 2.72
C TYR A 9 2.87 0.54 3.77
N VAL A 10 3.06 1.66 4.44
CA VAL A 10 2.08 2.25 5.35
C VAL A 10 1.50 3.49 4.67
N LEU A 11 0.18 3.60 4.66
CA LEU A 11 -0.48 4.82 4.18
C LEU A 11 -0.24 5.97 5.17
N ARG A 12 0.62 6.93 4.81
CA ARG A 12 0.95 8.09 5.66
C ARG A 12 -0.02 9.24 5.51
N GLN A 13 -0.51 9.47 4.29
CA GLN A 13 -1.42 10.56 3.97
C GLN A 13 -2.39 10.12 2.88
N ARG A 14 -3.64 10.53 3.00
CA ARG A 14 -4.67 10.30 1.99
C ARG A 14 -5.46 11.59 1.81
N ASP A 15 -5.42 12.11 0.60
CA ASP A 15 -6.20 13.27 0.18
C ASP A 15 -7.18 12.89 -0.93
N ASP A 16 -7.92 13.87 -1.44
CA ASP A 16 -8.89 13.65 -2.51
C ASP A 16 -8.27 13.29 -3.86
N PHE A 17 -6.96 13.47 -4.02
CA PHE A 17 -6.26 13.24 -5.27
C PHE A 17 -5.31 12.04 -5.24
N PHE A 18 -4.66 11.77 -4.10
CA PHE A 18 -3.63 10.73 -3.99
C PHE A 18 -3.53 10.17 -2.57
N GLY A 19 -2.87 9.01 -2.46
CA GLY A 19 -2.35 8.46 -1.21
C GLY A 19 -0.82 8.44 -1.23
N LEU A 20 -0.21 8.82 -0.11
CA LEU A 20 1.23 8.74 0.13
C LEU A 20 1.53 7.49 0.95
N PHE A 21 2.35 6.61 0.38
CA PHE A 21 2.70 5.31 0.96
C PHE A 21 4.19 5.26 1.24
N SER A 22 4.59 5.09 2.50
CA SER A 22 5.99 4.93 2.89
C SER A 22 6.34 3.46 3.06
N GLN A 23 7.47 3.02 2.52
CA GLN A 23 7.88 1.63 2.59
C GLN A 23 8.26 1.25 4.03
N LEU A 24 7.76 0.12 4.52
CA LEU A 24 7.95 -0.31 5.91
C LEU A 24 9.44 -0.54 6.29
N ILE A 25 10.25 -0.98 5.32
CA ILE A 25 11.67 -1.31 5.54
C ILE A 25 12.58 -0.08 5.37
N ASP A 26 12.10 0.95 4.65
CA ASP A 26 12.88 2.16 4.33
C ASP A 26 11.91 3.32 4.15
N ASP A 27 11.66 4.08 5.22
CA ASP A 27 10.72 5.22 5.22
C ASP A 27 11.17 6.35 4.26
N SER A 28 12.42 6.33 3.78
CA SER A 28 12.90 7.25 2.74
C SER A 28 12.28 6.94 1.37
N LYS A 29 11.76 5.73 1.18
CA LYS A 29 11.10 5.30 -0.05
C LYS A 29 9.59 5.50 0.08
N CYS A 30 9.13 6.61 -0.48
CA CYS A 30 7.71 6.92 -0.60
C CYS A 30 7.20 6.70 -2.02
N ILE A 31 5.94 6.28 -2.14
CA ILE A 31 5.21 6.18 -3.41
C ILE A 31 3.92 6.98 -3.28
N ILE A 32 3.64 7.79 -4.29
CA ILE A 32 2.39 8.52 -4.42
C ILE A 32 1.53 7.78 -5.44
N ILE A 33 0.35 7.34 -5.01
CA ILE A 33 -0.61 6.64 -5.90
C ILE A 33 -1.86 7.51 -6.04
N PRO A 34 -2.30 7.86 -7.26
CA PRO A 34 -3.54 8.60 -7.47
C PRO A 34 -4.74 7.85 -6.89
N LYS A 35 -5.69 8.57 -6.28
CA LYS A 35 -6.92 8.00 -5.70
C LYS A 35 -7.69 7.13 -6.69
N LYS A 36 -7.66 7.48 -7.98
CA LYS A 36 -8.28 6.72 -9.08
C LYS A 36 -7.69 5.31 -9.30
N MET A 37 -6.49 5.04 -8.77
CA MET A 37 -5.83 3.73 -8.83
C MET A 37 -5.90 2.99 -7.49
N ILE A 38 -6.54 3.58 -6.49
CA ILE A 38 -6.73 2.98 -5.17
C ILE A 38 -8.16 2.45 -5.10
N ASP A 39 -8.32 1.19 -5.52
CA ASP A 39 -9.64 0.52 -5.55
C ASP A 39 -10.04 -0.12 -4.21
N VAL A 40 -9.24 0.10 -3.17
CA VAL A 40 -9.46 -0.43 -1.82
C VAL A 40 -9.72 0.70 -0.83
N SER A 41 -10.61 0.45 0.13
CA SER A 41 -10.82 1.39 1.23
C SER A 41 -9.65 1.31 2.22
N LEU A 42 -8.92 2.42 2.36
CA LEU A 42 -7.75 2.55 3.23
C LEU A 42 -7.92 3.70 4.23
N ASN A 43 -7.42 3.50 5.43
CA ASN A 43 -7.26 4.54 6.43
C ASN A 43 -5.78 4.88 6.59
N VAL A 44 -5.49 6.14 6.95
CA VAL A 44 -4.12 6.54 7.33
C VAL A 44 -3.65 5.64 8.47
N GLY A 45 -2.45 5.06 8.32
CA GLY A 45 -1.89 4.05 9.22
C GLY A 45 -2.07 2.61 8.75
N ASP A 46 -2.91 2.34 7.75
CA ASP A 46 -3.09 0.97 7.24
C ASP A 46 -1.81 0.45 6.60
N LEU A 47 -1.48 -0.81 6.93
CA LEU A 47 -0.43 -1.57 6.29
C LEU A 47 -0.98 -2.21 5.01
N VAL A 48 -0.29 -1.97 3.90
CA VAL A 48 -0.65 -2.50 2.58
C VAL A 48 0.54 -3.16 1.91
N GLU A 49 0.26 -4.18 1.09
CA GLU A 49 1.20 -4.70 0.11
C GLU A 49 0.90 -4.02 -1.23
N ILE A 50 1.93 -3.43 -1.85
CA ILE A 50 1.79 -2.75 -3.14
C ILE A 50 2.70 -3.42 -4.16
N ASN A 51 2.07 -4.00 -5.19
CA ASN A 51 2.76 -4.61 -6.32
C ASN A 51 2.59 -3.72 -7.56
N LYS A 52 3.72 -3.30 -8.14
CA LYS A 52 3.72 -2.55 -9.40
C LYS A 52 3.49 -3.53 -10.55
N MET A 53 2.41 -3.34 -11.29
CA MET A 53 2.06 -4.08 -12.50
C MET A 53 2.39 -3.25 -13.74
N ASP A 54 2.37 -3.86 -14.92
CA ASP A 54 2.69 -3.16 -16.17
C ASP A 54 1.78 -1.95 -16.46
N ARG A 55 0.54 -1.95 -15.92
CA ARG A 55 -0.47 -0.91 -16.15
C ARG A 55 -0.99 -0.21 -14.89
N GLY A 56 -0.33 -0.40 -13.74
CA GLY A 56 -0.79 0.23 -12.49
C GLY A 56 -0.22 -0.40 -11.22
N TYR A 57 -1.00 -0.33 -10.15
CA TYR A 57 -0.64 -0.84 -8.84
C TYR A 57 -1.72 -1.79 -8.35
N GLU A 58 -1.33 -2.98 -7.92
CA GLU A 58 -2.18 -3.84 -7.12
C GLU A 58 -1.92 -3.49 -5.65
N ILE A 59 -2.96 -3.07 -4.93
CA ILE A 59 -2.89 -2.70 -3.50
C ILE A 59 -3.72 -3.68 -2.69
N LYS A 60 -3.08 -4.36 -1.74
CA LYS A 60 -3.73 -5.33 -0.84
C LYS A 60 -3.61 -4.84 0.59
N VAL A 61 -4.74 -4.66 1.27
CA VAL A 61 -4.74 -4.28 2.69
C VAL A 61 -4.36 -5.50 3.52
N ILE A 62 -3.28 -5.39 4.28
CA ILE A 62 -2.89 -6.39 5.27
C ILE A 62 -3.70 -6.06 6.53
N LYS A 63 -4.99 -6.38 6.49
CA LYS A 63 -5.78 -6.41 7.73
C LYS A 63 -5.22 -7.58 8.53
N GLU A 64 -4.70 -7.33 9.72
CA GLU A 64 -4.55 -8.40 10.69
C GLU A 64 -5.92 -9.08 10.77
N THR A 65 -5.99 -10.34 10.31
CA THR A 65 -7.16 -11.17 10.52
C THR A 65 -7.34 -11.20 12.02
N LYS A 66 -8.26 -10.39 12.54
CA LYS A 66 -8.91 -10.66 13.81
C LYS A 66 -9.63 -11.98 13.59
N ILE A 67 -8.92 -13.08 13.84
CA ILE A 67 -9.51 -14.38 14.10
C ILE A 67 -10.39 -14.10 15.31
N TYR A 68 -11.69 -13.90 15.04
CA TYR A 68 -12.67 -13.68 16.09
C TYR A 68 -12.74 -14.97 16.91
N ARG A 69 -12.22 -14.85 18.12
CA ARG A 69 -12.71 -15.41 19.38
C ARG A 69 -12.69 -16.93 19.55
#